data_AF-K8PBB9-F1
#
_entry.id   AF-K8PBB9-F1
#
_cell.length_a   1.000
_cell.length_b   1.000
_cell.length_c   1.000
_cell.angle_alpha   90.00
_cell.angle_beta   90.00
_cell.angle_gamma   90.00
#
_symmetry.space_group_name_H-M   'P 1'
#
loop_
_entity.id
_entity.type
_entity.pdbx_description
1 polymer ?
#
loop_
_entity_poly.entity_id
_entity_poly.type
_entity_poly.pdbx_seq_one_letter_code
_entity_poly.pdbx_strand_id
1 'polypeptide(L)'
;MNFRILAAQASPRGRVFAALTAGAFLAAATITGTQAQTPAPAPGAPAPKAAAPKAAPKAAPKAPAPAAQQQAPAANGAPQQPPADQQVQLIYQPWTKFCMKGQDANAKQVCFTGKDGRIESGQPVVAAVIIEPEGEPKKLLRVTLPLGMQLVHGTRIIVDANAPLQSPYVICFANGCMSDYEVTPDLLGQMKKGQNLVVQAINANGAPLTLALPLAEFPKAYDGPPTDPKVFEETQKKLQEELQKRAAEARQKLENAAPPANPAAK
;
A
#
# COMPACT_ATOMS: atom_id res chain seq x y z
N MET A 1 -25.04 0.90 54.59
CA MET A 1 -24.53 2.21 55.07
C MET A 1 -24.03 3.00 53.88
N ASN A 2 -24.63 4.17 53.66
CA ASN A 2 -24.36 5.13 52.59
C ASN A 2 -23.16 6.03 52.93
N PHE A 3 -22.22 6.22 52.00
CA PHE A 3 -21.38 7.43 51.90
C PHE A 3 -21.07 7.67 50.41
N ARG A 4 -21.84 8.53 49.74
CA ARG A 4 -21.69 9.99 49.60
C ARG A 4 -20.80 10.37 48.40
N ILE A 5 -21.53 10.75 47.36
CA ILE A 5 -21.18 11.56 46.20
C ILE A 5 -20.34 12.78 46.61
N LEU A 6 -19.26 13.04 45.87
CA LEU A 6 -18.65 14.37 45.76
C LEU A 6 -18.49 14.70 44.28
N ALA A 7 -19.46 15.47 43.80
CA ALA A 7 -19.42 16.23 42.56
C ALA A 7 -19.02 17.69 42.87
N ALA A 8 -18.69 18.41 41.80
CA ALA A 8 -18.44 19.85 41.68
C ALA A 8 -16.98 20.29 41.93
N GLN A 9 -16.38 21.18 41.13
CA GLN A 9 -16.90 22.49 40.75
C GLN A 9 -16.48 22.91 39.33
N ALA A 10 -17.45 23.38 38.54
CA ALA A 10 -17.26 24.24 37.39
C ALA A 10 -17.49 25.70 37.82
N SER A 11 -16.73 26.66 37.28
CA SER A 11 -17.06 28.09 37.38
C SER A 11 -16.28 28.92 36.34
N PRO A 12 -16.74 30.15 36.01
CA PRO A 12 -16.93 30.58 34.62
C PRO A 12 -16.18 31.88 34.24
N ARG A 13 -16.20 32.24 32.95
CA ARG A 13 -16.01 33.60 32.36
C ARG A 13 -16.14 33.42 30.83
N GLY A 14 -17.13 33.91 30.09
CA GLY A 14 -17.98 35.08 30.28
C GLY A 14 -17.44 36.25 29.45
N ARG A 15 -17.66 36.25 28.13
CA ARG A 15 -17.73 37.47 27.31
C ARG A 15 -18.75 37.29 26.18
N VAL A 16 -19.85 38.03 26.36
CA VAL A 16 -20.96 38.26 25.43
C VAL A 16 -20.56 39.41 24.50
N PHE A 17 -20.81 39.26 23.19
CA PHE A 17 -21.06 40.39 22.30
C PHE A 17 -22.30 40.08 21.45
N ALA A 18 -23.33 40.91 21.63
CA ALA A 18 -24.58 40.96 20.88
C ALA A 18 -24.35 41.66 19.52
N ALA A 19 -24.92 41.15 18.40
CA ALA A 19 -26.11 41.65 17.66
C ALA A 19 -25.89 43.04 16.97
N LEU A 20 -26.27 43.39 15.73
CA LEU A 20 -27.41 43.16 14.80
C LEU A 20 -26.93 43.54 13.36
N THR A 21 -27.45 43.04 12.22
CA THR A 21 -28.63 43.53 11.46
C THR A 21 -28.67 42.76 10.11
N ALA A 22 -29.78 42.08 9.76
CA ALA A 22 -30.85 42.50 8.84
C ALA A 22 -30.46 42.67 7.35
N GLY A 23 -31.00 41.80 6.48
CA GLY A 23 -30.94 41.91 5.03
C GLY A 23 -31.71 40.79 4.34
N ALA A 24 -32.99 41.02 4.08
CA ALA A 24 -33.88 40.14 3.33
C ALA A 24 -33.67 40.30 1.82
N PHE A 25 -33.63 39.19 1.06
CA PHE A 25 -34.07 39.17 -0.34
C PHE A 25 -34.68 37.80 -0.68
N LEU A 26 -35.96 37.83 -1.05
CA LEU A 26 -36.69 36.76 -1.71
C LEU A 26 -36.29 36.69 -3.20
N ALA A 27 -36.09 35.48 -3.72
CA ALA A 27 -36.42 35.16 -5.10
C ALA A 27 -36.71 33.65 -5.22
N ALA A 28 -37.95 33.34 -5.58
CA ALA A 28 -38.45 32.00 -5.86
C ALA A 28 -37.99 31.53 -7.25
N ALA A 29 -37.59 30.26 -7.36
CA ALA A 29 -37.62 29.53 -8.62
C ALA A 29 -37.99 28.06 -8.33
N THR A 30 -39.22 27.72 -8.69
CA THR A 30 -39.82 26.40 -8.67
C THR A 30 -39.20 25.54 -9.78
N ILE A 31 -38.62 24.39 -9.44
CA ILE A 31 -38.38 23.31 -10.41
C ILE A 31 -39.12 22.08 -9.89
N THR A 32 -40.15 21.71 -10.65
CA THR A 32 -41.02 20.55 -10.47
C THR A 32 -40.22 19.24 -10.45
N GLY A 33 -40.48 18.43 -9.43
CA GLY A 33 -39.91 17.11 -9.27
C GLY A 33 -40.58 16.06 -10.15
N THR A 34 -39.78 15.07 -10.55
CA THR A 34 -40.23 13.75 -10.99
C THR A 34 -39.43 12.71 -10.23
N GLN A 35 -39.92 12.29 -9.06
CA GLN A 35 -39.49 11.04 -8.43
C GLN A 35 -40.36 9.91 -8.96
N ALA A 36 -39.74 8.95 -9.65
CA ALA A 36 -40.35 7.67 -9.94
C ALA A 36 -40.15 6.76 -8.72
N GLN A 37 -41.23 6.54 -7.96
CA GLN A 37 -41.33 5.52 -6.92
C GLN A 37 -41.68 4.18 -7.57
N THR A 38 -40.84 3.17 -7.36
CA THR A 38 -41.16 1.76 -7.57
C THR A 38 -41.79 1.17 -6.31
N PRO A 39 -43.00 0.58 -6.38
CA PRO A 39 -43.52 -0.24 -5.29
C PRO A 39 -43.13 -1.72 -5.48
N ALA A 40 -42.74 -2.35 -4.37
CA ALA A 40 -42.57 -3.79 -4.23
C ALA A 40 -43.93 -4.54 -4.20
N PRO A 41 -44.02 -5.80 -4.64
CA PRO A 41 -45.21 -6.62 -4.43
C PRO A 41 -45.09 -7.51 -3.17
N ALA A 42 -46.23 -7.69 -2.48
CA ALA A 42 -46.43 -8.66 -1.40
C ALA A 42 -47.46 -9.75 -1.83
N PRO A 43 -47.50 -10.92 -1.16
CA PRO A 43 -47.94 -12.21 -1.73
C PRO A 43 -49.36 -12.67 -1.34
N GLY A 44 -49.97 -13.56 -2.16
CA GLY A 44 -51.01 -14.52 -1.71
C GLY A 44 -52.21 -14.80 -2.64
N ALA A 45 -52.11 -15.86 -3.47
CA ALA A 45 -53.09 -16.91 -3.92
C ALA A 45 -54.59 -16.62 -4.25
N PRO A 46 -55.36 -17.52 -4.94
CA PRO A 46 -55.04 -18.77 -5.66
C PRO A 46 -55.56 -18.84 -7.14
N ALA A 47 -55.21 -19.93 -7.84
CA ALA A 47 -55.56 -20.26 -9.24
C ALA A 47 -57.01 -20.74 -9.46
N PRO A 48 -57.45 -20.91 -10.74
CA PRO A 48 -57.63 -22.30 -11.22
C PRO A 48 -57.19 -22.61 -12.68
N LYS A 49 -56.71 -23.86 -12.83
CA LYS A 49 -56.76 -24.88 -13.92
C LYS A 49 -57.44 -24.53 -15.26
N ALA A 50 -57.17 -25.13 -16.41
CA ALA A 50 -56.18 -26.07 -16.97
C ALA A 50 -56.59 -26.31 -18.45
N ALA A 51 -55.65 -26.54 -19.37
CA ALA A 51 -55.81 -27.44 -20.54
C ALA A 51 -54.46 -27.61 -21.27
N ALA A 52 -54.10 -28.85 -21.55
CA ALA A 52 -52.86 -29.29 -22.21
C ALA A 52 -53.12 -29.59 -23.72
N PRO A 53 -52.32 -30.41 -24.43
CA PRO A 53 -51.05 -30.08 -25.12
C PRO A 53 -51.09 -30.46 -26.63
N LYS A 54 -50.02 -30.16 -27.41
CA LYS A 54 -49.49 -30.97 -28.56
C LYS A 54 -48.35 -30.20 -29.27
N ALA A 55 -47.11 -30.68 -29.23
CA ALA A 55 -46.47 -31.64 -30.15
C ALA A 55 -45.94 -30.99 -31.45
N ALA A 56 -44.62 -31.08 -31.63
CA ALA A 56 -43.86 -30.66 -32.81
C ALA A 56 -44.14 -31.53 -34.06
N PRO A 57 -43.68 -31.11 -35.24
CA PRO A 57 -42.59 -31.86 -35.87
C PRO A 57 -41.52 -31.01 -36.61
N LYS A 58 -40.31 -31.58 -36.70
CA LYS A 58 -39.17 -31.16 -37.54
C LYS A 58 -39.38 -31.57 -39.01
N ALA A 59 -38.89 -30.76 -39.96
CA ALA A 59 -37.85 -31.08 -40.97
C ALA A 59 -37.89 -30.11 -42.19
N ALA A 60 -36.70 -29.77 -42.69
CA ALA A 60 -36.34 -28.77 -43.72
C ALA A 60 -36.42 -29.32 -45.18
N PRO A 61 -35.77 -28.78 -46.25
CA PRO A 61 -35.15 -27.46 -46.54
C PRO A 61 -35.40 -26.90 -47.99
N LYS A 62 -35.13 -25.60 -48.27
CA LYS A 62 -34.58 -25.12 -49.58
C LYS A 62 -34.20 -23.61 -49.60
N ALA A 63 -32.89 -23.35 -49.76
CA ALA A 63 -32.18 -22.41 -50.67
C ALA A 63 -32.61 -20.91 -50.83
N PRO A 64 -31.69 -20.01 -51.24
CA PRO A 64 -31.42 -18.73 -50.57
C PRO A 64 -31.94 -17.49 -51.31
N ALA A 65 -32.29 -16.44 -50.55
CA ALA A 65 -32.55 -15.10 -51.08
C ALA A 65 -31.28 -14.21 -50.92
N PRO A 66 -31.01 -13.27 -51.85
CA PRO A 66 -29.73 -12.54 -51.89
C PRO A 66 -29.59 -11.51 -50.76
N ALA A 67 -28.42 -11.49 -50.14
CA ALA A 67 -28.04 -10.52 -49.14
C ALA A 67 -27.89 -9.11 -49.76
N ALA A 68 -28.68 -8.16 -49.28
CA ALA A 68 -28.38 -6.73 -49.42
C ALA A 68 -27.32 -6.37 -48.37
N GLN A 69 -26.11 -6.04 -48.82
CA GLN A 69 -25.04 -5.53 -47.98
C GLN A 69 -25.38 -4.09 -47.54
N GLN A 70 -25.82 -3.95 -46.30
CA GLN A 70 -25.89 -2.67 -45.62
C GLN A 70 -24.56 -2.45 -44.91
N GLN A 71 -23.68 -1.64 -45.51
CA GLN A 71 -22.45 -1.19 -44.88
C GLN A 71 -22.81 -0.24 -43.73
N ALA A 72 -22.64 -0.71 -42.49
CA ALA A 72 -22.55 0.16 -41.32
C ALA A 72 -21.16 0.82 -41.28
N PRO A 73 -21.04 2.12 -40.93
CA PRO A 73 -19.75 2.77 -40.80
C PRO A 73 -18.92 2.08 -39.71
N ALA A 74 -17.75 1.58 -40.08
CA ALA A 74 -16.76 1.09 -39.14
C ALA A 74 -16.30 2.26 -38.26
N ALA A 75 -16.67 2.22 -36.98
CA ALA A 75 -16.06 3.07 -35.98
C ALA A 75 -14.61 2.60 -35.78
N ASN A 76 -13.66 3.39 -36.29
CA ASN A 76 -12.24 3.24 -36.01
C ASN A 76 -11.97 3.56 -34.53
N GLY A 77 -12.25 2.59 -33.65
CA GLY A 77 -11.70 2.57 -32.30
C GLY A 77 -10.26 2.08 -32.38
N ALA A 78 -9.30 3.00 -32.37
CA ALA A 78 -7.90 2.64 -32.12
C ALA A 78 -7.83 1.90 -30.78
N PRO A 79 -7.03 0.82 -30.65
CA PRO A 79 -6.80 0.20 -29.35
C PRO A 79 -6.16 1.25 -28.43
N GLN A 80 -6.87 1.64 -27.37
CA GLN A 80 -6.26 2.40 -26.29
C GLN A 80 -5.14 1.54 -25.71
N GLN A 81 -3.91 1.97 -25.95
CA GLN A 81 -2.70 1.37 -25.41
C GLN A 81 -2.85 1.33 -23.87
N PRO A 82 -2.61 0.19 -23.21
CA PRO A 82 -2.64 0.12 -21.76
C PRO A 82 -1.75 1.20 -21.15
N PRO A 83 -2.11 1.78 -19.99
CA PRO A 83 -1.22 2.69 -19.27
C PRO A 83 0.16 2.04 -19.12
N ALA A 84 1.22 2.77 -19.50
CA ALA A 84 2.57 2.26 -19.37
C ALA A 84 2.88 1.99 -17.88
N ASP A 85 3.29 0.76 -17.57
CA ASP A 85 3.78 0.40 -16.23
C ASP A 85 5.05 1.21 -15.94
N GLN A 86 5.01 2.01 -14.88
CA GLN A 86 6.19 2.75 -14.44
C GLN A 86 7.14 1.80 -13.70
N GLN A 87 8.13 1.25 -14.42
CA GLN A 87 9.19 0.46 -13.82
C GLN A 87 10.26 1.38 -13.24
N VAL A 88 10.47 1.30 -11.92
CA VAL A 88 11.49 2.05 -11.20
C VAL A 88 12.68 1.13 -10.96
N GLN A 89 13.89 1.59 -11.31
CA GLN A 89 15.11 0.86 -10.97
C GLN A 89 15.40 1.04 -9.47
N LEU A 90 15.49 -0.07 -8.75
CA LEU A 90 15.66 -0.09 -7.31
C LEU A 90 17.02 -0.66 -6.91
N ILE A 91 17.63 0.00 -5.92
CA ILE A 91 18.76 -0.49 -5.14
C ILE A 91 18.18 -1.06 -3.85
N TYR A 92 18.55 -2.30 -3.53
CA TYR A 92 17.97 -3.02 -2.40
C TYR A 92 18.95 -3.24 -1.27
N GLN A 93 18.43 -3.20 -0.04
CA GLN A 93 19.11 -3.77 1.12
C GLN A 93 18.79 -5.28 1.21
N PRO A 94 19.65 -6.11 1.83
CA PRO A 94 19.32 -7.51 2.06
C PRO A 94 18.09 -7.64 2.97
N TRP A 95 17.34 -8.73 2.83
CA TRP A 95 16.32 -9.08 3.82
C TRP A 95 16.99 -9.22 5.19
N THR A 96 16.47 -8.52 6.18
CA THR A 96 17.05 -8.48 7.52
C THR A 96 15.97 -8.68 8.56
N LYS A 97 16.27 -9.49 9.58
CA LYS A 97 15.40 -9.71 10.73
C LYS A 97 15.96 -8.98 11.93
N PHE A 98 15.17 -8.15 12.59
CA PHE A 98 15.51 -7.51 13.85
C PHE A 98 14.35 -7.70 14.83
N CYS A 99 14.64 -7.85 16.12
CA CYS A 99 13.60 -7.99 17.12
C CYS A 99 13.81 -6.96 18.22
N MET A 100 12.73 -6.31 18.61
CA MET A 100 12.72 -5.27 19.63
C MET A 100 11.79 -5.68 20.77
N LYS A 101 12.17 -5.36 22.00
CA LYS A 101 11.33 -5.51 23.18
C LYS A 101 11.12 -4.12 23.79
N GLY A 102 9.89 -3.81 24.19
CA GLY A 102 9.60 -2.56 24.90
C GLY A 102 10.40 -2.44 26.21
N GLN A 103 10.49 -1.22 26.74
CA GLN A 103 11.23 -0.96 27.99
C GLN A 103 10.57 -1.57 29.22
N ASP A 104 9.28 -1.88 29.15
CA ASP A 104 8.55 -2.54 30.24
C ASP A 104 9.04 -3.98 30.43
N ALA A 105 9.19 -4.40 31.68
CA ALA A 105 9.65 -5.75 32.03
C ALA A 105 8.80 -6.87 31.38
N ASN A 106 7.52 -6.60 31.13
CA ASN A 106 6.54 -7.51 30.56
C ASN A 106 6.19 -7.22 29.09
N ALA A 107 6.93 -6.34 28.41
CA ALA A 107 6.67 -6.06 27.00
C ALA A 107 6.89 -7.31 26.15
N LYS A 108 5.94 -7.65 25.29
CA LYS A 108 6.14 -8.70 24.30
C LYS A 108 7.21 -8.28 23.30
N GLN A 109 8.10 -9.19 22.93
CA GLN A 109 9.05 -8.92 21.84
C GLN A 109 8.28 -8.84 20.52
N VAL A 110 8.72 -7.99 19.60
CA VAL A 110 8.20 -7.94 18.23
C VAL A 110 9.37 -8.08 17.28
N CYS A 111 9.30 -9.07 16.40
CA CYS A 111 10.26 -9.29 15.34
C CYS A 111 9.76 -8.68 14.04
N PHE A 112 10.69 -8.09 13.30
CA PHE A 112 10.49 -7.44 12.03
C PHE A 112 11.46 -8.07 11.03
N THR A 113 10.93 -8.71 9.99
CA THR A 113 11.75 -9.23 8.88
C THR A 113 11.40 -8.44 7.64
N GLY A 114 12.32 -7.61 7.15
CA GLY A 114 12.00 -6.64 6.12
C GLY A 114 13.09 -6.37 5.10
N LYS A 115 12.68 -5.69 4.02
CA LYS A 115 13.53 -5.22 2.93
C LYS A 115 13.00 -3.90 2.36
N ASP A 116 13.92 -3.00 2.06
CA ASP A 116 13.65 -1.74 1.39
C ASP A 116 14.15 -1.76 -0.06
N GLY A 117 13.40 -1.10 -0.94
CA GLY A 117 13.81 -0.70 -2.28
C GLY A 117 13.93 0.82 -2.35
N ARG A 118 15.11 1.30 -2.73
CA ARG A 118 15.45 2.72 -2.83
C ARG A 118 15.79 3.08 -4.27
N ILE A 119 15.51 4.30 -4.69
CA ILE A 119 16.04 4.82 -5.96
C ILE A 119 17.49 5.29 -5.80
N GLU A 120 18.15 5.63 -6.90
CA GLU A 120 19.57 6.05 -6.92
C GLU A 120 19.88 7.23 -5.99
N SER A 121 18.92 8.14 -5.79
CA SER A 121 19.04 9.24 -4.81
C SER A 121 19.03 8.80 -3.35
N GLY A 122 18.86 7.51 -3.06
CA GLY A 122 18.77 6.93 -1.72
C GLY A 122 17.38 6.99 -1.08
N GLN A 123 16.41 7.64 -1.75
CA GLN A 123 15.04 7.75 -1.25
C GLN A 123 14.34 6.37 -1.29
N PRO A 124 13.73 5.92 -0.18
CA PRO A 124 12.96 4.69 -0.17
C PRO A 124 11.67 4.89 -0.97
N VAL A 125 11.38 3.95 -1.86
CA VAL A 125 10.15 3.95 -2.66
C VAL A 125 9.28 2.72 -2.43
N VAL A 126 9.83 1.69 -1.78
CA VAL A 126 9.05 0.58 -1.24
C VAL A 126 9.74 0.01 -0.01
N ALA A 127 8.96 -0.38 0.99
CA ALA A 127 9.40 -1.24 2.08
C ALA A 127 8.40 -2.37 2.25
N ALA A 128 8.87 -3.59 2.49
CA ALA A 128 8.04 -4.71 2.88
C ALA A 128 8.58 -5.32 4.17
N VAL A 129 7.75 -5.43 5.19
CA VAL A 129 8.15 -5.89 6.53
C VAL A 129 7.13 -6.88 7.07
N ILE A 130 7.55 -8.09 7.37
CA ILE A 130 6.76 -9.03 8.18
C ILE A 130 6.95 -8.68 9.66
N ILE A 131 5.84 -8.46 10.34
CA ILE A 131 5.75 -8.10 11.75
C ILE A 131 5.19 -9.29 12.51
N GLU A 132 5.95 -9.77 13.49
CA GLU A 132 5.67 -10.96 14.29
C GLU A 132 5.74 -10.61 15.78
N PRO A 133 4.60 -10.29 16.40
CA PRO A 133 4.54 -10.14 17.85
C PRO A 133 4.71 -11.50 18.54
N GLU A 134 5.48 -11.53 19.61
CA GLU A 134 5.75 -12.74 20.39
C GLU A 134 4.46 -13.30 21.01
N GLY A 135 4.24 -14.60 20.81
CA GLY A 135 3.07 -15.30 21.33
C GLY A 135 1.75 -14.95 20.65
N GLU A 136 1.75 -14.15 19.58
CA GLU A 136 0.57 -13.87 18.77
C GLU A 136 0.56 -14.76 17.51
N PRO A 137 -0.55 -15.44 17.21
CA PRO A 137 -0.64 -16.25 15.99
C PRO A 137 -0.72 -15.38 14.73
N LYS A 138 -1.22 -14.14 14.87
CA LYS A 138 -1.43 -13.23 13.75
C LYS A 138 -0.14 -12.48 13.41
N LYS A 139 0.32 -12.69 12.18
CA LYS A 139 1.47 -12.02 11.58
C LYS A 139 0.99 -11.11 10.45
N LEU A 140 1.65 -9.98 10.27
CA LEU A 140 1.28 -9.01 9.23
C LEU A 140 2.46 -8.76 8.30
N LEU A 141 2.19 -8.73 7.00
CA LEU A 141 3.10 -8.18 6.00
C LEU A 141 2.65 -6.76 5.75
N ARG A 142 3.44 -5.80 6.22
CA ARG A 142 3.23 -4.39 5.98
C ARG A 142 4.04 -3.95 4.79
N VAL A 143 3.38 -3.41 3.77
CA VAL A 143 4.04 -2.70 2.67
C VAL A 143 3.90 -1.21 2.85
N THR A 144 4.97 -0.47 2.59
CA THR A 144 4.99 1.00 2.62
C THR A 144 5.35 1.51 1.24
N LEU A 145 4.53 2.42 0.71
CA LEU A 145 4.71 3.06 -0.60
C LEU A 145 4.82 4.57 -0.43
N PRO A 146 5.32 5.31 -1.45
CA PRO A 146 5.48 6.75 -1.38
C PRO A 146 4.14 7.45 -1.22
N LEU A 147 4.21 8.71 -0.79
CA LEU A 147 3.06 9.61 -0.86
C LEU A 147 2.69 9.90 -2.32
N GLY A 148 1.44 10.30 -2.56
CA GLY A 148 0.94 10.62 -3.91
C GLY A 148 0.29 9.44 -4.65
N MET A 149 0.16 8.28 -3.99
CA MET A 149 -0.65 7.16 -4.51
C MET A 149 -2.14 7.38 -4.24
N GLN A 150 -2.99 6.84 -5.11
CA GLN A 150 -4.44 6.91 -4.97
C GLN A 150 -4.93 5.94 -3.89
N LEU A 151 -5.39 6.51 -2.77
CA LEU A 151 -5.81 5.72 -1.61
C LEU A 151 -7.02 4.81 -1.90
N VAL A 152 -7.90 5.23 -2.81
CA VAL A 152 -9.14 4.51 -3.17
C VAL A 152 -8.90 3.13 -3.76
N HIS A 153 -7.74 2.90 -4.37
CA HIS A 153 -7.40 1.62 -4.99
C HIS A 153 -6.65 0.68 -4.04
N GLY A 154 -6.17 1.17 -2.90
CA GLY A 154 -5.32 0.40 -2.00
C GLY A 154 -4.00 -0.01 -2.66
N THR A 155 -3.44 -1.12 -2.18
CA THR A 155 -2.24 -1.75 -2.73
C THR A 155 -2.55 -3.18 -3.16
N ARG A 156 -1.67 -3.76 -3.99
CA ARG A 156 -1.66 -5.19 -4.29
C ARG A 156 -0.28 -5.77 -4.01
N ILE A 157 -0.25 -6.99 -3.49
CA ILE A 157 0.97 -7.80 -3.44
C ILE A 157 0.79 -9.07 -4.27
N ILE A 158 1.87 -9.49 -4.92
CA ILE A 158 1.92 -10.66 -5.78
C ILE A 158 3.26 -11.35 -5.52
N VAL A 159 3.23 -12.66 -5.24
CA VAL A 159 4.46 -13.45 -5.21
C VAL A 159 4.62 -14.10 -6.57
N ASP A 160 5.68 -13.74 -7.29
CA ASP A 160 5.95 -14.14 -8.68
C ASP A 160 4.75 -13.89 -9.62
N ALA A 161 4.06 -14.97 -10.03
CA ALA A 161 2.90 -14.94 -10.92
C ALA A 161 1.63 -15.48 -10.24
N ASN A 162 1.61 -15.57 -8.91
CA ASN A 162 0.45 -16.03 -8.15
C ASN A 162 -0.69 -15.01 -8.18
N ALA A 163 -1.87 -15.42 -7.67
CA ALA A 163 -3.01 -14.52 -7.56
C ALA A 163 -2.67 -13.28 -6.70
N PRO A 164 -2.99 -12.05 -7.16
CA PRO A 164 -2.78 -10.85 -6.37
C PRO A 164 -3.64 -10.84 -5.11
N LEU A 165 -3.03 -10.44 -3.99
CA LEU A 165 -3.75 -10.05 -2.78
C LEU A 165 -3.89 -8.53 -2.78
N GLN A 166 -5.08 -8.03 -2.47
CA GLN A 166 -5.36 -6.58 -2.43
C GLN A 166 -5.75 -6.17 -1.01
N SER A 167 -5.21 -5.04 -0.55
CA SER A 167 -5.52 -4.49 0.77
C SER A 167 -5.59 -2.95 0.73
N PRO A 168 -6.53 -2.32 1.46
CA PRO A 168 -6.56 -0.87 1.56
C PRO A 168 -5.34 -0.34 2.31
N TYR A 169 -5.06 0.96 2.14
CA TYR A 169 -4.14 1.66 3.03
C TYR A 169 -4.74 1.79 4.42
N VAL A 170 -3.91 1.57 5.45
CA VAL A 170 -4.33 1.64 6.86
C VAL A 170 -3.92 2.96 7.51
N ILE A 171 -2.77 3.53 7.11
CA ILE A 171 -2.28 4.81 7.62
C ILE A 171 -1.24 5.41 6.69
N CYS A 172 -1.13 6.75 6.67
CA CYS A 172 -0.04 7.46 6.00
C CYS A 172 0.70 8.34 7.00
N PHE A 173 2.03 8.32 6.90
CA PHE A 173 2.96 9.16 7.64
C PHE A 173 3.81 9.99 6.66
N ALA A 174 4.64 10.90 7.16
CA ALA A 174 5.53 11.69 6.33
C ALA A 174 6.49 10.84 5.47
N ASN A 175 6.80 9.60 5.89
CA ASN A 175 7.68 8.68 5.20
C ASN A 175 6.95 7.68 4.26
N GLY A 176 5.62 7.74 4.14
CA GLY A 176 4.87 6.91 3.20
C GLY A 176 3.51 6.43 3.72
N CYS A 177 2.78 5.72 2.85
CA CYS A 177 1.49 5.11 3.14
C CYS A 177 1.62 3.60 3.29
N MET A 178 1.05 3.06 4.36
CA MET A 178 1.16 1.66 4.76
C MET A 178 -0.12 0.88 4.41
N SER A 179 0.05 -0.37 4.00
CA SER A 179 -1.03 -1.34 3.81
C SER A 179 -0.61 -2.67 4.43
N ASP A 180 -1.53 -3.30 5.16
CA ASP A 180 -1.28 -4.53 5.90
C ASP A 180 -1.98 -5.72 5.24
N TYR A 181 -1.25 -6.83 5.17
CA TYR A 181 -1.72 -8.11 4.68
C TYR A 181 -1.55 -9.15 5.78
N GLU A 182 -2.53 -10.02 5.95
CA GLU A 182 -2.37 -11.16 6.85
C GLU A 182 -1.37 -12.16 6.25
N VAL A 183 -0.37 -12.54 7.04
CA VAL A 183 0.61 -13.55 6.63
C VAL A 183 0.05 -14.92 6.95
N THR A 184 -0.68 -15.47 6.00
CA THR A 184 -1.16 -16.86 6.05
C THR A 184 0.02 -17.83 5.87
N PRO A 185 -0.13 -19.10 6.29
CA PRO A 185 0.89 -20.12 6.03
C PRO A 185 1.21 -20.28 4.53
N ASP A 186 0.20 -20.10 3.67
CA ASP A 186 0.36 -20.15 2.22
C ASP A 186 1.18 -18.96 1.71
N LEU A 187 0.82 -17.71 2.08
CA LEU A 187 1.58 -16.52 1.68
C LEU A 187 3.05 -16.60 2.14
N LEU A 188 3.28 -17.03 3.40
CA LEU A 188 4.63 -17.22 3.91
C LEU A 188 5.39 -18.29 3.13
N GLY A 189 4.74 -19.42 2.83
CA GLY A 189 5.30 -20.50 2.03
C GLY A 189 5.66 -20.05 0.61
N GLN A 190 4.80 -19.24 -0.02
CA GLN A 190 5.06 -18.62 -1.32
C GLN A 190 6.26 -17.68 -1.24
N MET A 191 6.31 -16.77 -0.26
CA MET A 191 7.45 -15.86 -0.09
C MET A 191 8.77 -16.59 0.14
N LYS A 192 8.76 -17.73 0.84
CA LYS A 192 9.96 -18.54 1.08
C LYS A 192 10.48 -19.27 -0.17
N LYS A 193 9.62 -19.56 -1.13
CA LYS A 193 9.98 -20.33 -2.34
C LYS A 193 10.07 -19.46 -3.59
N GLY A 194 9.45 -18.30 -3.55
CA GLY A 194 9.31 -17.40 -4.68
C GLY A 194 10.58 -16.60 -4.97
N GLN A 195 10.59 -15.96 -6.13
CA GLN A 195 11.72 -15.15 -6.59
C GLN A 195 11.51 -13.67 -6.30
N ASN A 196 10.28 -13.18 -6.43
CA ASN A 196 9.93 -11.77 -6.25
C ASN A 196 8.63 -11.58 -5.49
N LEU A 197 8.62 -10.65 -4.53
CA LEU A 197 7.42 -10.03 -4.00
C LEU A 197 7.19 -8.74 -4.78
N VAL A 198 6.16 -8.70 -5.62
CA VAL A 198 5.77 -7.53 -6.38
C VAL A 198 4.73 -6.75 -5.60
N VAL A 199 4.97 -5.47 -5.39
CA VAL A 199 4.06 -4.51 -4.76
C VAL A 199 3.56 -3.54 -5.84
N GLN A 200 2.24 -3.39 -5.94
CA GLN A 200 1.59 -2.51 -6.91
C GLN A 200 0.65 -1.52 -6.25
N ALA A 201 0.56 -0.31 -6.81
CA ALA A 201 -0.47 0.67 -6.50
C ALA A 201 -0.68 1.64 -7.68
N ILE A 202 -1.72 2.47 -7.61
CA ILE A 202 -2.05 3.45 -8.66
C ILE A 202 -1.57 4.83 -8.25
N ASN A 203 -0.77 5.49 -9.09
CA ASN A 203 -0.24 6.83 -8.81
C ASN A 203 -1.29 7.92 -9.09
N ALA A 204 -1.01 9.18 -8.71
CA ALA A 204 -1.92 10.31 -8.94
C ALA A 204 -2.35 10.51 -10.40
N ASN A 205 -1.54 10.07 -11.37
CA ASN A 205 -1.84 10.16 -12.80
C ASN A 205 -2.72 9.00 -13.31
N GLY A 206 -3.12 8.07 -12.43
CA GLY A 206 -3.91 6.90 -12.79
C GLY A 206 -3.10 5.75 -13.38
N ALA A 207 -1.77 5.84 -13.38
CA ALA A 207 -0.90 4.79 -13.90
C ALA A 207 -0.47 3.81 -12.79
N PRO A 208 -0.33 2.51 -13.10
CA PRO A 208 0.21 1.53 -12.17
C PRO A 208 1.71 1.76 -11.91
N LEU A 209 2.06 1.76 -10.63
CA LEU A 209 3.43 1.68 -10.13
C LEU A 209 3.67 0.24 -9.70
N THR A 210 4.64 -0.43 -10.33
CA THR A 210 4.98 -1.83 -10.04
C THR A 210 6.41 -1.92 -9.52
N LEU A 211 6.57 -2.38 -8.28
CA LEU A 211 7.85 -2.45 -7.57
C LEU A 211 8.12 -3.89 -7.15
N ALA A 212 9.20 -4.48 -7.67
CA ALA A 212 9.58 -5.86 -7.33
C ALA A 212 10.61 -5.88 -6.20
N LEU A 213 10.43 -6.77 -5.23
CA LEU A 213 11.37 -7.03 -4.14
C LEU A 213 11.91 -8.46 -4.26
N PRO A 214 13.19 -8.67 -4.57
CA PRO A 214 13.75 -10.01 -4.69
C PRO A 214 13.71 -10.77 -3.36
N LEU A 215 13.27 -12.03 -3.41
CA LEU A 215 13.05 -12.92 -2.27
C LEU A 215 14.18 -13.94 -2.02
N ALA A 216 15.23 -13.95 -2.84
CA ALA A 216 16.32 -14.94 -2.75
C ALA A 216 16.89 -15.16 -1.33
N GLU A 217 17.07 -14.07 -0.56
CA GLU A 217 17.61 -14.10 0.82
C GLU A 217 16.52 -14.16 1.91
N PHE A 218 15.25 -14.06 1.52
CA PHE A 218 14.13 -13.99 2.48
C PHE A 218 14.03 -15.22 3.39
N PRO A 219 14.12 -16.47 2.91
CA PRO A 219 13.99 -17.64 3.78
C PRO A 219 15.05 -17.65 4.87
N LYS A 220 16.29 -17.33 4.50
CA LYS A 220 17.43 -17.27 5.40
C LYS A 220 17.26 -16.16 6.44
N ALA A 221 16.82 -14.98 6.02
CA ALA A 221 16.56 -13.88 6.95
C ALA A 221 15.40 -14.17 7.90
N TYR A 222 14.32 -14.76 7.39
CA TYR A 222 13.10 -15.05 8.16
C TYR A 222 13.31 -16.18 9.18
N ASP A 223 13.92 -17.29 8.77
CA ASP A 223 14.18 -18.45 9.62
C ASP A 223 15.46 -18.32 10.46
N GLY A 224 16.35 -17.39 10.08
CA GLY A 224 17.61 -17.13 10.75
C GLY A 224 17.44 -16.40 12.10
N PRO A 225 18.53 -16.33 12.88
CA PRO A 225 18.55 -15.53 14.10
C PRO A 225 18.35 -14.05 13.75
N PRO A 226 17.70 -13.27 14.63
CA PRO A 226 17.65 -11.83 14.48
C PRO A 226 19.07 -11.25 14.46
N THR A 227 19.27 -10.19 13.70
CA THR A 227 20.47 -9.35 13.79
C THR A 227 20.53 -8.79 15.20
N ASP A 228 21.59 -9.14 15.94
CA ASP A 228 21.78 -8.71 17.31
C ASP A 228 22.05 -7.19 17.33
N PRO A 229 21.22 -6.38 18.01
CA PRO A 229 21.42 -4.95 18.12
C PRO A 229 22.81 -4.58 18.64
N LYS A 230 23.37 -5.35 19.59
CA LYS A 230 24.70 -5.09 20.16
C LYS A 230 25.80 -5.35 19.14
N VAL A 231 25.68 -6.43 18.37
CA VAL A 231 26.66 -6.74 17.30
C VAL A 231 26.61 -5.67 16.21
N PHE A 232 25.43 -5.14 15.88
CA PHE A 232 25.30 -4.03 14.95
C PHE A 232 25.97 -2.76 15.49
N GLU A 233 25.72 -2.39 16.75
CA GLU A 233 26.35 -1.23 17.40
C GLU A 233 27.88 -1.35 17.45
N GLU A 234 28.41 -2.50 17.87
CA GLU A 234 29.85 -2.77 17.90
C GLU A 234 30.48 -2.72 16.51
N THR A 235 29.79 -3.27 15.50
CA THR A 235 30.24 -3.24 14.11
C THR A 235 30.26 -1.82 13.55
N GLN A 236 29.25 -1.00 13.84
CA GLN A 236 29.20 0.41 13.45
C GLN A 236 30.33 1.21 14.09
N LYS A 237 30.60 1.00 15.38
CA LYS A 237 31.70 1.65 16.09
C LYS A 237 33.05 1.28 15.47
N LYS A 238 33.28 -0.01 15.23
CA LYS A 238 34.52 -0.50 14.61
C LYS A 238 34.72 0.04 13.19
N LEU A 239 33.64 0.11 12.41
CA LEU A 239 33.68 0.67 11.06
C LEU A 239 34.01 2.17 11.08
N GLN A 240 33.43 2.94 12.02
CA GLN A 240 33.77 4.35 12.18
C GLN A 240 35.24 4.56 12.56
N GLU A 241 35.76 3.77 13.50
CA GLU A 241 37.18 3.81 13.88
C GLU A 241 38.11 3.47 12.69
N GLU A 242 37.76 2.44 11.90
CA GLU A 242 38.52 2.05 10.71
C GLU A 242 38.51 3.14 9.62
N LEU A 243 37.36 3.77 9.38
CA LEU A 243 37.21 4.87 8.43
C LEU A 243 37.99 6.11 8.88
N GLN A 244 37.98 6.44 10.17
CA GLN A 244 38.78 7.54 10.72
C GLN A 244 40.27 7.27 10.57
N LYS A 245 40.72 6.05 10.86
CA LYS A 245 42.11 5.65 10.68
C LYS A 245 42.54 5.76 9.22
N ARG A 246 41.75 5.24 8.27
CA ARG A 246 42.05 5.37 6.83
C ARG A 246 42.09 6.83 6.37
N ALA A 247 41.19 7.67 6.89
CA ALA A 247 41.19 9.10 6.58
C ALA A 247 42.45 9.80 7.10
N ALA A 248 42.91 9.46 8.31
CA ALA A 248 44.16 9.99 8.87
C ALA A 248 45.39 9.52 8.07
N GLU A 249 45.47 8.24 7.73
CA GLU A 249 46.55 7.69 6.89
C GLU A 249 46.58 8.33 5.50
N ALA A 250 45.42 8.56 4.88
CA ALA A 250 45.32 9.25 3.60
C ALA A 250 45.80 10.70 3.70
N ARG A 251 45.43 11.43 4.77
CA ARG A 251 45.92 12.81 5.01
C ARG A 251 47.43 12.84 5.17
N GLN A 252 48.00 11.94 5.96
CA GLN A 252 49.44 11.89 6.19
C GLN A 252 50.20 11.54 4.90
N LYS A 253 49.67 10.65 4.06
CA LYS A 253 50.25 10.36 2.73
C LYS A 253 50.23 11.56 1.80
N LEU A 254 49.15 12.34 1.81
CA LEU A 254 49.04 13.57 1.00
C LEU A 254 49.98 14.68 1.51
N GLU A 255 50.14 14.80 2.83
CA GLU A 255 51.06 15.76 3.44
C GLU A 255 52.53 15.41 3.15
N ASN A 256 52.90 14.12 3.22
CA ASN A 256 54.24 13.65 2.89
C ASN A 256 54.55 13.67 1.38
N ALA A 257 53.53 13.74 0.52
CA ALA A 257 53.67 13.83 -0.93
C ALA A 257 53.68 15.28 -1.45
N ALA A 258 53.49 16.28 -0.59
CA ALA A 258 53.61 17.69 -0.96
C ALA A 258 55.09 18.06 -1.14
N PRO A 259 55.52 18.54 -2.33
CA PRO A 259 56.88 19.04 -2.50
C PRO A 259 57.09 20.30 -1.62
N PRO A 260 58.32 20.57 -1.14
CA PRO A 260 58.58 21.73 -0.31
C PRO A 260 58.16 23.00 -1.05
N ALA A 261 57.27 23.78 -0.44
CA ALA A 261 56.88 25.09 -0.93
C ALA A 261 58.16 25.96 -1.01
N ASN A 262 58.63 26.22 -2.23
CA ASN A 262 59.83 27.01 -2.47
C ASN A 262 59.53 28.48 -2.12
N PRO A 263 60.14 29.07 -1.07
CA PRO A 263 59.94 30.46 -0.76
C PRO A 263 60.89 31.30 -1.62
N ALA A 264 60.49 31.58 -2.86
CA ALA A 264 61.11 32.61 -3.70
C ALA A 264 60.18 33.82 -3.75
N ALA A 265 60.59 35.08 -3.68
CA ALA A 265 61.84 35.74 -3.39
C ALA A 265 61.43 37.18 -2.97
N LYS A 266 62.23 37.82 -2.11
CA LYS A 266 62.07 39.25 -1.78
C LYS A 266 63.04 40.08 -2.61
#